data_AF-A0A7S1Y0Q2-F1
#
_entry.id   AF-A0A7S1Y0Q2-F1
#
_cell.length_a   1.000
_cell.length_b   1.000
_cell.length_c   1.000
_cell.angle_alpha   90.00
_cell.angle_beta   90.00
_cell.angle_gamma   90.00
#
_symmetry.space_group_name_H-M   'P 1'
#
loop_
_entity.id
_entity.type
_entity.pdbx_description
1 polymer ?
#
loop_
_entity_poly.entity_id
_entity_poly.type
_entity_poly.pdbx_seq_one_letter_code
_entity_poly.pdbx_strand_id
1 'polypeptide(L)'
;FDRCSSFNGDVSSWNLSNATDLSLMFYECKSFDGDVSSWDLSNATDLCQMFCGCESFNGDVSSWNVANATDLSKMFWGCKSFDGDLSSWNVANATDLGYMFQYCRSFNGDVSSWNVSNATNL
;
A
#
# COMPACT_ATOMS: atom_id res chain seq x y z
N PHE A 1 -12.90 3.31 3.41
CA PHE A 1 -13.62 2.13 3.91
C PHE A 1 -12.90 1.66 5.16
N ASP A 2 -13.41 1.98 6.35
CA ASP A 2 -12.78 1.63 7.62
C ASP A 2 -13.48 0.40 8.23
N ARG A 3 -12.69 -0.59 8.68
CA ARG A 3 -13.14 -1.81 9.39
C ARG A 3 -14.18 -2.62 8.62
N CYS A 4 -14.04 -2.68 7.30
CA CYS A 4 -14.99 -3.32 6.40
C CYS A 4 -14.68 -4.81 6.19
N SER A 5 -14.82 -5.61 7.25
CA SER A 5 -14.33 -6.99 7.32
C SER A 5 -14.72 -7.91 6.15
N SER A 6 -15.85 -7.66 5.47
CA SER A 6 -16.36 -8.45 4.35
C SER A 6 -16.43 -7.70 3.01
N PHE A 7 -15.94 -6.46 2.90
CA PHE A 7 -15.97 -5.74 1.63
C PHE A 7 -14.95 -6.34 0.65
N ASN A 8 -15.43 -6.70 -0.54
CA ASN A 8 -14.60 -7.10 -1.68
C ASN A 8 -15.28 -6.71 -2.99
N GLY A 9 -15.78 -5.47 -3.05
CA GLY A 9 -16.43 -4.92 -4.24
C GLY A 9 -15.43 -4.56 -5.33
N ASP A 10 -15.91 -4.41 -6.57
CA ASP A 10 -15.09 -3.90 -7.66
C ASP A 10 -14.73 -2.42 -7.44
N VAL A 11 -13.43 -2.13 -7.47
CA VAL A 11 -12.84 -0.81 -7.30
C VAL A 11 -11.91 -0.42 -8.45
N SER A 12 -11.84 -1.26 -9.49
CA SER A 12 -10.91 -1.11 -10.63
C SER A 12 -11.18 0.15 -11.47
N SER A 13 -12.39 0.70 -11.37
CA SER A 13 -12.84 1.89 -12.10
C SER A 13 -12.69 3.21 -11.33
N TRP A 14 -12.17 3.17 -10.11
CA TRP A 14 -12.04 4.38 -9.30
C TRP A 14 -10.97 5.31 -9.88
N ASN A 15 -11.33 6.59 -10.01
CA ASN A 15 -10.39 7.62 -10.40
C ASN A 15 -9.76 8.27 -9.16
N LEU A 16 -8.50 7.94 -8.89
CA LEU A 16 -7.71 8.47 -7.77
C LEU A 16 -6.69 9.52 -8.20
N SER A 17 -6.71 9.97 -9.46
CA SER A 17 -5.66 10.83 -10.03
C SER A 17 -5.50 12.19 -9.33
N ASN A 18 -6.45 12.61 -8.51
CA ASN A 18 -6.40 13.86 -7.72
C ASN A 18 -6.36 13.61 -6.20
N ALA A 19 -6.34 12.34 -5.77
CA ALA A 19 -6.32 12.02 -4.36
C ALA A 19 -4.90 12.23 -3.80
N THR A 20 -4.80 13.00 -2.73
CA THR A 20 -3.55 13.24 -2.00
C THR A 20 -3.45 12.40 -0.73
N ASP A 21 -4.59 12.04 -0.14
CA ASP A 21 -4.70 11.26 1.08
C ASP A 21 -5.58 10.03 0.81
N LEU A 22 -4.94 8.86 0.91
CA LEU A 22 -5.59 7.54 0.84
C LEU A 22 -5.30 6.75 2.11
N SER A 23 -4.93 7.43 3.18
CA SER A 23 -4.69 6.81 4.47
C SER A 23 -5.94 6.05 4.92
N LEU A 24 -5.73 4.88 5.53
CA LEU A 24 -6.78 4.03 6.08
C LEU A 24 -7.87 3.58 5.09
N MET A 25 -7.66 3.70 3.77
CA MET A 25 -8.72 3.50 2.78
C MET A 25 -9.41 2.13 2.87
N PHE A 26 -8.67 1.08 3.22
CA PHE A 26 -9.18 -0.28 3.46
C PHE A 26 -8.74 -0.83 4.82
N TYR A 27 -8.50 0.05 5.80
CA TYR A 27 -8.08 -0.37 7.13
C TYR A 27 -9.00 -1.46 7.70
N GLU A 28 -8.42 -2.58 8.13
CA GLU A 28 -9.11 -3.75 8.71
C GLU A 28 -10.21 -4.37 7.81
N CYS A 29 -10.14 -4.16 6.50
CA CYS A 29 -11.01 -4.82 5.53
C CYS A 29 -10.48 -6.21 5.17
N LYS A 30 -10.58 -7.13 6.13
CA LYS A 30 -9.89 -8.45 6.10
C LYS A 30 -10.07 -9.28 4.83
N SER A 31 -11.25 -9.18 4.19
CA SER A 31 -11.60 -9.94 2.99
C SER A 31 -11.31 -9.21 1.67
N PHE A 32 -10.79 -7.98 1.73
CA PHE A 32 -10.55 -7.19 0.53
C PHE A 32 -9.36 -7.76 -0.27
N ASP A 33 -9.59 -7.99 -1.57
CA ASP A 33 -8.62 -8.43 -2.57
C ASP A 33 -9.04 -7.92 -3.96
N GLY A 34 -9.55 -6.68 -4.00
CA GLY A 34 -10.02 -6.06 -5.23
C GLY A 34 -8.86 -5.75 -6.19
N ASP A 35 -9.16 -5.68 -7.48
CA ASP A 35 -8.20 -5.20 -8.48
C ASP A 35 -7.96 -3.69 -8.32
N VAL A 36 -6.71 -3.35 -8.04
CA VAL A 36 -6.24 -1.97 -7.81
C VAL A 36 -5.12 -1.57 -8.78
N SER A 37 -4.81 -2.42 -9.76
CA SER A 37 -3.65 -2.27 -10.66
C SER A 37 -3.74 -1.05 -11.58
N SER A 38 -4.95 -0.53 -11.78
CA SER A 38 -5.27 0.63 -12.62
C SER A 38 -5.18 1.98 -11.90
N TRP A 39 -4.96 2.00 -10.58
CA TRP A 39 -5.02 3.23 -9.81
C TRP A 39 -3.84 4.16 -10.10
N ASP A 40 -4.17 5.41 -10.42
CA ASP A 40 -3.18 6.48 -10.53
C ASP A 40 -2.96 7.13 -9.16
N LEU A 41 -1.83 6.81 -8.53
CA LEU A 41 -1.40 7.35 -7.23
C LEU A 41 -0.37 8.47 -7.36
N SER A 42 -0.16 9.01 -8.57
CA SER A 42 0.92 9.99 -8.82
C SER A 42 0.79 11.28 -8.01
N ASN A 43 -0.39 11.61 -7.47
CA ASN A 43 -0.59 12.76 -6.58
C ASN A 43 -0.72 12.38 -5.09
N ALA A 44 -0.71 11.10 -4.75
CA ALA A 44 -0.85 10.64 -3.38
C ALA A 44 0.41 10.96 -2.57
N THR A 45 0.21 11.58 -1.41
CA THR A 45 1.27 11.92 -0.44
C THR A 45 1.16 11.07 0.84
N ASP A 46 -0.06 10.65 1.20
CA ASP A 46 -0.32 9.84 2.39
C ASP A 46 -1.01 8.52 1.99
N LEU A 47 -0.29 7.41 2.21
CA LEU A 47 -0.74 6.04 2.01
C LEU A 47 -0.71 5.23 3.33
N CYS A 48 -0.63 5.94 4.46
CA CYS A 48 -0.52 5.36 5.79
C CYS A 48 -1.64 4.35 6.04
N GLN A 49 -1.27 3.14 6.44
CA GLN A 49 -2.21 2.08 6.82
C GLN A 49 -3.28 1.73 5.77
N MET A 50 -3.08 2.06 4.48
CA MET A 50 -4.10 1.92 3.44
C MET A 50 -4.71 0.52 3.38
N PHE A 51 -3.90 -0.54 3.51
CA PHE A 51 -4.35 -1.94 3.55
C PHE A 51 -4.06 -2.62 4.89
N CYS A 52 -3.73 -1.86 5.94
CA CYS A 52 -3.41 -2.43 7.25
C CYS A 52 -4.55 -3.34 7.74
N GLY A 53 -4.26 -4.63 7.97
CA GLY A 53 -5.23 -5.64 8.39
C GLY A 53 -6.05 -6.28 7.27
N CYS A 54 -5.79 -5.97 5.99
CA CYS A 54 -6.39 -6.67 4.85
C CYS A 54 -5.74 -8.06 4.67
N GLU A 55 -6.14 -9.02 5.51
CA GLU A 55 -5.49 -10.34 5.56
C GLU A 55 -5.45 -11.08 4.21
N SER A 56 -6.46 -10.85 3.37
CA SER A 56 -6.63 -11.51 2.05
C SER A 56 -5.97 -10.75 0.90
N PHE A 57 -5.55 -9.49 1.09
CA PHE A 57 -5.08 -8.65 0.00
C PHE A 57 -3.80 -9.17 -0.63
N ASN A 58 -3.81 -9.36 -1.94
CA ASN A 58 -2.66 -9.68 -2.78
C ASN A 58 -2.78 -9.06 -4.18
N GLY A 59 -3.41 -7.88 -4.27
CA GLY A 59 -3.58 -7.16 -5.53
C GLY A 59 -2.25 -6.73 -6.15
N ASP A 60 -2.22 -6.63 -7.48
CA ASP A 60 -1.05 -6.12 -8.20
C ASP A 60 -0.90 -4.60 -7.98
N VAL A 61 0.23 -4.22 -7.39
CA VAL A 61 0.61 -2.84 -7.09
C VAL A 61 1.93 -2.43 -7.78
N SER A 62 2.45 -3.29 -8.67
CA SER A 62 3.77 -3.11 -9.30
C SER A 62 3.84 -1.89 -10.22
N SER A 63 2.69 -1.44 -10.73
CA SER A 63 2.54 -0.30 -11.64
C SER A 63 2.42 1.06 -10.92
N TRP A 64 2.25 1.06 -9.59
CA TRP A 64 1.92 2.27 -8.85
C TRP A 64 3.05 3.28 -8.83
N ASN A 65 2.73 4.53 -9.15
CA ASN A 65 3.65 5.64 -8.96
C ASN A 65 3.49 6.21 -7.54
N VAL A 66 4.37 5.82 -6.63
CA VAL A 66 4.41 6.30 -5.24
C VAL A 66 5.47 7.38 -5.00
N ALA A 67 6.03 7.98 -6.05
CA ALA A 67 7.18 8.89 -5.94
C ALA A 67 6.90 10.14 -5.10
N ASN A 68 5.63 10.54 -4.92
CA ASN A 68 5.24 11.68 -4.09
C ASN A 68 4.82 11.29 -2.66
N ALA A 69 4.76 10.00 -2.34
CA ALA A 69 4.36 9.52 -1.02
C ALA A 69 5.43 9.86 0.02
N THR A 70 5.00 10.46 1.13
CA THR A 70 5.84 10.79 2.29
C THR A 70 5.60 9.84 3.47
N ASP A 71 4.40 9.25 3.56
CA ASP A 71 4.02 8.27 4.58
C ASP A 71 3.45 7.00 3.92
N LEU A 72 4.18 5.90 4.11
CA LEU A 72 3.85 4.54 3.68
C LEU A 72 3.79 3.59 4.90
N SER A 73 3.78 4.17 6.11
CA SER A 73 3.87 3.43 7.36
C SER A 73 2.70 2.47 7.50
N LYS A 74 3.01 1.24 7.93
CA LYS A 74 2.05 0.15 8.13
C LYS A 74 1.13 -0.13 6.92
N MET A 75 1.47 0.31 5.71
CA MET A 75 0.57 0.23 4.54
C MET A 75 0.04 -1.19 4.31
N PHE A 76 0.90 -2.21 4.46
CA PHE A 76 0.55 -3.62 4.32
C PHE A 76 0.60 -4.38 5.66
N TRP A 77 0.64 -3.68 6.80
CA TRP A 77 0.74 -4.33 8.11
C TRP A 77 -0.36 -5.39 8.29
N GLY A 78 0.01 -6.63 8.58
CA GLY A 78 -0.96 -7.73 8.74
C GLY A 78 -1.63 -8.23 7.45
N CYS A 79 -1.21 -7.80 6.26
CA CYS A 79 -1.63 -8.40 4.98
C CYS A 79 -0.97 -9.77 4.80
N LYS A 80 -1.58 -10.81 5.40
CA LYS A 80 -0.98 -12.15 5.47
C LYS A 80 -0.69 -12.76 4.10
N SER A 81 -1.51 -12.45 3.11
CA SER A 81 -1.45 -13.01 1.75
C SER A 81 -0.59 -12.20 0.78
N PHE A 82 -0.18 -10.98 1.15
CA PHE A 82 0.52 -10.08 0.25
C PHE A 82 1.94 -10.57 -0.09
N ASP A 83 2.23 -10.68 -1.38
CA ASP A 83 3.54 -10.99 -1.97
C ASP A 83 3.76 -10.19 -3.27
N GLY A 84 3.27 -8.95 -3.31
CA GLY A 84 3.36 -8.09 -4.49
C GLY A 84 4.80 -7.67 -4.82
N ASP A 85 5.08 -7.52 -6.11
CA ASP A 85 6.34 -6.94 -6.59
C ASP A 85 6.36 -5.43 -6.35
N LEU A 86 7.39 -4.96 -5.63
CA LEU A 86 7.61 -3.57 -5.27
C LEU A 86 8.95 -3.03 -5.79
N SER A 87 9.65 -3.80 -6.62
CA SER A 87 11.01 -3.48 -7.08
C SER A 87 11.09 -2.19 -7.91
N SER A 88 9.98 -1.79 -8.54
CA SER A 88 9.81 -0.58 -9.34
C SER A 88 9.51 0.68 -8.52
N TRP A 89 9.13 0.53 -7.25
CA TRP A 89 8.66 1.66 -6.44
C TRP A 89 9.79 2.65 -6.15
N ASN A 90 9.54 3.91 -6.45
CA ASN A 90 10.41 5.01 -6.03
C ASN A 90 9.94 5.55 -4.68
N VAL A 91 10.60 5.16 -3.60
CA VAL A 91 10.31 5.62 -2.22
C VAL A 91 11.23 6.74 -1.74
N ALA A 92 11.97 7.40 -2.64
CA ALA A 92 13.00 8.37 -2.24
C ALA A 92 12.45 9.57 -1.45
N ASN A 93 11.16 9.91 -1.58
CA ASN A 93 10.52 10.98 -0.80
C ASN A 93 9.87 10.50 0.50
N ALA A 94 9.83 9.18 0.73
CA ALA A 94 9.21 8.62 1.93
C ALA A 94 10.04 8.96 3.17
N THR A 95 9.35 9.48 4.19
CA THR A 95 9.92 9.78 5.51
C THR A 95 9.55 8.74 6.55
N ASP A 96 8.47 7.99 6.34
CA ASP A 96 8.01 6.90 7.21
C ASP A 96 7.64 5.65 6.39
N LEU A 97 8.37 4.57 6.62
CA LEU A 97 8.13 3.21 6.10
C LEU A 97 7.90 2.21 7.25
N GLY A 98 7.74 2.72 8.47
CA GLY A 98 7.75 1.93 9.69
C GLY A 98 6.69 0.84 9.70
N TYR A 99 7.11 -0.38 10.02
CA TYR A 99 6.24 -1.56 10.14
C TYR A 99 5.44 -1.90 8.87
N MET A 100 5.81 -1.37 7.70
CA MET A 100 5.05 -1.50 6.44
C MET A 100 4.68 -2.96 6.11
N PHE A 101 5.60 -3.90 6.36
CA PHE A 101 5.41 -5.34 6.10
C PHE A 101 5.29 -6.19 7.37
N GLN A 102 5.17 -5.58 8.54
CA GLN A 102 5.10 -6.36 9.78
C GLN A 102 3.86 -7.27 9.74
N TYR A 103 4.05 -8.55 10.05
CA TYR A 103 3.03 -9.61 9.96
C TYR A 103 2.52 -9.95 8.54
N CYS A 104 3.16 -9.45 7.47
CA CYS A 104 3.00 -10.02 6.13
C CYS A 104 3.69 -11.38 6.10
N ARG A 105 2.92 -12.47 6.08
CA ARG A 105 3.48 -13.83 6.18
C ARG A 105 4.04 -14.34 4.87
N SER A 106 3.48 -13.89 3.76
CA SER A 106 3.82 -14.35 2.42
C SER A 106 4.88 -13.49 1.74
N PHE A 107 5.05 -12.24 2.18
CA PHE A 107 5.90 -11.26 1.51
C PHE A 107 7.38 -11.67 1.47
N ASN A 108 7.91 -11.77 0.26
CA ASN A 108 9.31 -12.05 -0.06
C ASN A 108 9.84 -11.07 -1.15
N GLY A 109 9.20 -9.91 -1.30
CA GLY A 109 9.58 -8.93 -2.32
C GLY A 109 11.00 -8.37 -2.13
N ASP A 110 11.72 -8.17 -3.25
CA ASP A 110 13.02 -7.51 -3.25
C ASP A 110 12.84 -5.99 -3.18
N VAL A 111 13.27 -5.40 -2.06
CA VAL A 111 13.29 -3.95 -1.82
C VAL A 111 14.70 -3.40 -1.68
N SER A 112 15.72 -4.18 -2.07
CA SER A 112 17.13 -3.78 -1.93
C SER A 112 17.53 -2.58 -2.80
N SER A 113 16.75 -2.29 -3.86
CA SER A 113 16.94 -1.13 -4.74
C SER A 113 16.39 0.18 -4.16
N TRP A 114 15.61 0.13 -3.08
CA TRP A 114 14.94 1.30 -2.54
C TRP A 114 15.94 2.30 -1.95
N ASN A 115 15.85 3.55 -2.42
CA ASN A 115 16.55 4.65 -1.77
C ASN A 115 15.76 5.11 -0.54
N VAL A 116 16.19 4.67 0.64
CA VAL A 116 15.57 5.01 1.93
C VAL A 116 16.30 6.14 2.68
N SER A 117 17.12 6.94 2.00
CA SER A 117 17.96 7.96 2.66
C SER A 117 17.17 9.05 3.41
N ASN A 118 15.92 9.29 3.02
CA ASN A 118 15.02 10.25 3.67
C ASN A 118 14.15 9.62 4.76
N ALA A 119 14.12 8.29 4.87
CA ALA A 119 13.32 7.59 5.86
C ALA A 119 13.90 7.81 7.26
N THR A 120 13.03 8.24 8.17
CA THR A 120 13.37 8.40 9.60
C THR A 120 12.86 7.23 10.44
N ASN A 121 11.89 6.47 9.92
CA ASN A 121 11.33 5.25 10.50
C ASN A 121 11.31 4.14 9.43
N LEU A 122 11.82 2.95 9.78
CA LEU A 122 11.89 1.73 8.96
C LEU A 122 11.31 0.54 9.74
#